data_AF-A0A4P7RUZ8-F1
#
_entry.id   AF-A0A4P7RUZ8-F1
#
_cell.length_a   1.000
_cell.length_b   1.000
_cell.length_c   1.000
_cell.angle_alpha   90.00
_cell.angle_beta   90.00
_cell.angle_gamma   90.00
#
_symmetry.space_group_name_H-M   'P 1'
#
loop_
_entity.id
_entity.type
_entity.pdbx_description
1 polymer ?
#
loop_
_entity_poly.entity_id
_entity_poly.type
_entity_poly.pdbx_seq_one_letter_code
_entity_poly.pdbx_strand_id
1 'polypeptide(L)'
;MTEELPELSLSQITDGGFVHTGRWDLNAEGMLIFAGNAPKHPGVYIFVQAGRARYVGVASRSLAQRLYMYSRPGISQRTNIRLNVALRDELAVGSIVDVYVANPPDLEWNGWKVSGAEGLEAAIIRSFRLPWNRRGTIPTQMSSALTGRPPTNSAESAAPSGSAVPDQRTTTADRIRDYAESRFFGPARDAGRSIVEISAREIHDALGLRNAFPSVCQALSGRKIAELCRVNLTRRIGPSNSSTTAYVYELLE
;
A
#
# COMPACT_ATOMS: atom_id res chain seq x y z
N MET A 1 19.73 -25.49 4.77
CA MET A 1 19.59 -24.06 4.45
C MET A 1 18.14 -23.83 4.08
N THR A 2 17.39 -23.13 4.93
CA THR A 2 16.00 -22.75 4.60
C THR A 2 16.13 -21.58 3.64
N GLU A 3 16.00 -21.81 2.33
CA GLU A 3 15.98 -20.71 1.37
C GLU A 3 14.75 -19.84 1.66
N GLU A 4 15.00 -18.61 2.14
CA GLU A 4 13.95 -17.62 2.32
C GLU A 4 13.48 -17.18 0.94
N LEU A 5 12.18 -17.35 0.66
CA LEU A 5 11.63 -16.96 -0.63
C LEU A 5 11.74 -15.44 -0.83
N PRO A 6 12.07 -14.99 -2.06
CA PRO A 6 12.19 -13.56 -2.35
C PRO A 6 10.84 -12.84 -2.22
N GLU A 7 10.87 -11.53 -1.99
CA GLU A 7 9.66 -10.71 -2.06
C GLU A 7 9.27 -10.45 -3.53
N LEU A 8 7.96 -10.38 -3.79
CA LEU A 8 7.45 -10.00 -5.10
C LEU A 8 7.32 -8.47 -5.17
N SER A 9 8.14 -7.84 -6.01
CA SER A 9 8.19 -6.38 -6.18
C SER A 9 7.12 -5.86 -7.14
N LEU A 10 6.81 -4.57 -7.06
CA LEU A 10 5.84 -3.92 -7.93
C LEU A 10 6.21 -3.99 -9.41
N SER A 11 7.49 -3.85 -9.77
CA SER A 11 7.93 -3.98 -11.16
C SER A 11 7.63 -5.37 -11.71
N GLN A 12 7.94 -6.43 -10.95
CA GLN A 12 7.63 -7.81 -11.35
C GLN A 12 6.12 -8.05 -11.48
N ILE A 13 5.29 -7.38 -10.67
CA ILE A 13 3.83 -7.45 -10.76
C ILE A 13 3.36 -6.80 -12.07
N THR A 14 3.81 -5.59 -12.37
CA THR A 14 3.40 -4.85 -13.57
C THR A 14 3.92 -5.50 -14.85
N ASP A 15 5.19 -5.92 -14.85
CA ASP A 15 5.83 -6.61 -15.98
C ASP A 15 5.21 -8.01 -16.18
N GLY A 16 4.71 -8.62 -15.10
CA GLY A 16 3.93 -9.86 -15.11
C GLY A 16 2.50 -9.71 -15.62
N GLY A 17 2.11 -8.53 -16.13
CA GLY A 17 0.81 -8.29 -16.76
C GLY A 17 -0.33 -7.98 -15.78
N PHE A 18 -0.04 -7.70 -14.52
CA PHE A 18 -1.06 -7.21 -13.60
C PHE A 18 -1.30 -5.71 -13.78
N VAL A 19 -2.57 -5.32 -13.71
CA VAL A 19 -3.03 -3.94 -13.90
C VAL A 19 -3.54 -3.37 -12.57
N HIS A 20 -3.11 -2.15 -12.22
CA HIS A 20 -3.65 -1.43 -11.08
C HIS A 20 -5.15 -1.19 -11.25
N THR A 21 -5.94 -1.57 -10.25
CA THR A 21 -7.42 -1.59 -10.32
C THR A 21 -8.06 -0.66 -9.29
N GLY A 22 -7.33 -0.33 -8.23
CA GLY A 22 -7.79 0.49 -7.13
C GLY A 22 -6.98 0.23 -5.87
N ARG A 23 -7.49 0.72 -4.75
CA ARG A 23 -6.86 0.58 -3.44
C ARG A 23 -7.90 0.32 -2.35
N TRP A 24 -7.44 -0.18 -1.22
CA TRP A 24 -8.23 -0.20 0.00
C TRP A 24 -8.23 1.18 0.67
N ASP A 25 -9.35 1.54 1.29
CA ASP A 25 -9.52 2.78 2.04
C ASP A 25 -10.44 2.53 3.26
N LEU A 26 -10.51 3.48 4.18
CA LEU A 26 -11.47 3.48 5.28
C LEU A 26 -12.50 4.59 5.04
N ASN A 27 -13.77 4.27 5.23
CA ASN A 27 -14.80 5.30 5.26
C ASN A 27 -14.84 6.04 6.61
N ALA A 28 -15.72 7.04 6.75
CA ALA A 28 -15.84 7.84 7.97
C ALA A 28 -16.17 7.00 9.23
N GLU A 29 -16.82 5.85 9.07
CA GLU A 29 -17.14 4.91 10.15
C GLU A 29 -16.03 3.87 10.39
N GLY A 30 -14.88 4.00 9.73
CA GLY A 30 -13.76 3.05 9.85
C GLY A 30 -14.01 1.69 9.20
N MET A 31 -15.01 1.60 8.32
CA MET A 31 -15.30 0.42 7.51
C MET A 31 -14.34 0.35 6.32
N LEU A 32 -13.80 -0.84 6.07
CA LEU A 32 -12.98 -1.12 4.91
C LEU A 32 -13.79 -0.99 3.62
N ILE A 33 -13.34 -0.16 2.69
CA ILE A 33 -13.94 0.03 1.37
C ILE A 33 -12.90 -0.15 0.28
N PHE A 34 -13.34 -0.61 -0.90
CA PHE A 34 -12.49 -0.67 -2.09
C PHE A 34 -12.72 0.59 -2.94
N ALA A 35 -11.70 1.43 -3.05
CA ALA A 35 -11.69 2.63 -3.89
C ALA A 35 -11.08 2.28 -5.26
N GLY A 36 -11.92 1.79 -6.18
CA GLY A 36 -11.51 1.41 -7.53
C GLY A 36 -12.64 0.81 -8.35
N ASN A 37 -12.31 0.38 -9.57
CA ASN A 37 -13.27 -0.28 -10.45
C ASN A 37 -12.82 -1.73 -10.71
N ALA A 38 -13.26 -2.63 -9.84
CA ALA A 38 -12.92 -4.04 -9.94
C ALA A 38 -13.66 -4.72 -11.11
N PRO A 39 -12.98 -5.55 -11.92
CA PRO A 39 -13.63 -6.27 -13.00
C PRO A 39 -14.71 -7.24 -12.50
N LYS A 40 -15.76 -7.43 -13.32
CA LYS A 40 -16.90 -8.33 -13.00
C LYS A 40 -16.74 -9.72 -13.62
N HIS A 41 -15.52 -10.21 -13.73
CA HIS A 41 -15.16 -11.53 -14.26
C HIS A 41 -14.12 -12.22 -13.35
N PRO A 42 -13.82 -13.52 -13.56
CA PRO A 42 -12.78 -14.22 -12.81
C PRO A 42 -11.39 -13.60 -12.99
N GLY A 43 -10.46 -13.98 -12.13
CA GLY A 43 -9.06 -13.58 -12.25
C GLY A 43 -8.26 -13.72 -10.96
N VAL A 44 -7.03 -13.22 -10.99
CA VAL A 44 -6.10 -13.18 -9.86
C VAL A 44 -5.94 -11.73 -9.41
N TYR A 45 -5.79 -11.51 -8.12
CA TYR A 45 -5.52 -10.19 -7.55
C TYR A 45 -4.41 -10.25 -6.52
N ILE A 46 -3.67 -9.15 -6.41
CA ILE A 46 -2.56 -8.96 -5.46
C ILE A 46 -2.82 -7.69 -4.66
N PHE A 47 -2.67 -7.78 -3.33
CA PHE A 47 -2.58 -6.60 -2.46
C PHE A 47 -1.11 -6.20 -2.33
N VAL A 48 -0.82 -4.95 -2.61
CA VAL A 48 0.53 -4.38 -2.65
C VAL A 48 0.63 -3.25 -1.65
N GLN A 49 1.66 -3.28 -0.81
CA GLN A 49 1.95 -2.24 0.18
C GLN A 49 3.43 -1.88 0.09
N ALA A 50 3.74 -0.59 0.01
CA ALA A 50 5.11 -0.09 -0.13
C ALA A 50 5.90 -0.79 -1.26
N GLY A 51 5.24 -0.97 -2.42
CA GLY A 51 5.83 -1.60 -3.61
C GLY A 51 6.09 -3.11 -3.52
N ARG A 52 5.55 -3.79 -2.49
CA ARG A 52 5.76 -5.24 -2.26
C ARG A 52 4.44 -5.97 -2.10
N ALA A 53 4.33 -7.17 -2.68
CA ALA A 53 3.16 -8.00 -2.53
C ALA A 53 3.00 -8.45 -1.07
N ARG A 54 1.79 -8.28 -0.53
CA ARG A 54 1.40 -8.75 0.81
C ARG A 54 0.50 -9.97 0.75
N TYR A 55 -0.39 -10.00 -0.23
CA TYR A 55 -1.36 -11.07 -0.42
C TYR A 55 -1.61 -11.32 -1.91
N VAL A 56 -1.81 -12.58 -2.29
CA VAL A 56 -2.41 -12.96 -3.58
C VAL A 56 -3.64 -13.82 -3.32
N GLY A 57 -4.65 -13.66 -4.16
CA GLY A 57 -5.82 -14.53 -4.15
C GLY A 57 -6.43 -14.68 -5.54
N VAL A 58 -7.22 -15.74 -5.69
CA VAL A 58 -8.02 -15.98 -6.88
C VAL A 58 -9.50 -15.67 -6.64
N ALA A 59 -10.17 -15.19 -7.69
CA ALA A 59 -11.61 -15.03 -7.75
C ALA A 59 -12.17 -15.92 -8.86
N SER A 60 -12.74 -17.08 -8.50
CA SER A 60 -13.26 -18.04 -9.49
C SER A 60 -14.54 -17.57 -10.21
N ARG A 61 -15.23 -16.54 -9.69
CA ARG A 61 -16.46 -15.99 -10.29
C ARG A 61 -16.31 -14.53 -10.72
N SER A 62 -15.98 -13.65 -9.78
CA SER A 62 -15.93 -12.20 -10.01
C SER A 62 -14.93 -11.54 -9.07
N LEU A 63 -13.96 -10.82 -9.62
CA LEU A 63 -13.01 -10.00 -8.86
C LEU A 63 -13.74 -8.94 -8.02
N ALA A 64 -14.72 -8.25 -8.59
CA ALA A 64 -15.53 -7.26 -7.86
C ALA A 64 -16.24 -7.86 -6.64
N GLN A 65 -16.87 -9.03 -6.80
CA GLN A 65 -17.52 -9.71 -5.68
C GLN A 65 -16.49 -10.18 -4.65
N ARG A 66 -15.36 -10.73 -5.10
CA ARG A 66 -14.30 -11.23 -4.21
C ARG A 66 -13.71 -10.12 -3.36
N LEU A 67 -13.44 -8.96 -3.96
CA LEU A 67 -12.97 -7.78 -3.25
C LEU A 67 -14.02 -7.27 -2.27
N TYR A 68 -15.27 -7.07 -2.72
CA TYR A 68 -16.35 -6.62 -1.83
C TYR A 68 -16.53 -7.48 -0.56
N MET A 69 -16.34 -8.80 -0.67
CA MET A 69 -16.44 -9.70 0.50
C MET A 69 -15.37 -9.48 1.57
N TYR A 70 -14.23 -8.82 1.25
CA TYR A 70 -13.27 -8.41 2.26
C TYR A 70 -13.79 -7.25 3.10
N SER A 71 -14.59 -6.34 2.55
CA SER A 71 -15.23 -5.26 3.31
C SER A 71 -16.28 -5.78 4.29
N ARG A 72 -16.98 -6.86 3.91
CA ARG A 72 -18.09 -7.46 4.67
C ARG A 72 -17.93 -8.97 4.78
N PRO A 73 -16.98 -9.44 5.60
CA PRO A 73 -16.73 -10.87 5.72
C PRO A 73 -17.91 -11.57 6.42
N GLY A 74 -18.33 -12.71 5.88
CA GLY A 74 -19.25 -13.61 6.59
C GLY A 74 -18.59 -14.30 7.78
N ILE A 75 -19.37 -14.68 8.79
CA ILE A 75 -18.85 -15.23 10.07
C ILE A 75 -17.95 -16.46 9.93
N SER A 76 -18.13 -17.26 8.88
CA SER A 76 -17.33 -18.47 8.61
C SER A 76 -16.10 -18.20 7.72
N GLN A 77 -16.00 -17.01 7.13
CA GLN A 77 -14.96 -16.66 6.14
C GLN A 77 -13.66 -16.22 6.83
N ARG A 78 -12.99 -17.14 7.54
CA ARG A 78 -11.78 -16.88 8.33
C ARG A 78 -10.71 -16.05 7.60
N THR A 79 -10.48 -16.33 6.32
CA THR A 79 -9.52 -15.56 5.50
C THR A 79 -9.97 -14.11 5.30
N ASN A 80 -11.26 -13.89 5.02
CA ASN A 80 -11.79 -12.55 4.81
C ASN A 80 -11.83 -11.76 6.11
N ILE A 81 -12.19 -12.39 7.23
CA ILE A 81 -12.15 -11.78 8.57
C ILE A 81 -10.72 -11.31 8.88
N ARG A 82 -9.74 -12.20 8.72
CA ARG A 82 -8.34 -11.87 8.99
C ARG A 82 -7.80 -10.76 8.08
N LEU A 83 -8.09 -10.83 6.79
CA LEU A 83 -7.63 -9.80 5.84
C LEU A 83 -8.33 -8.47 6.09
N ASN A 84 -9.61 -8.48 6.48
CA ASN A 84 -10.32 -7.26 6.88
C ASN A 84 -9.60 -6.59 8.05
N VAL A 85 -9.27 -7.34 9.11
CA VAL A 85 -8.52 -6.82 10.26
C VAL A 85 -7.16 -6.28 9.83
N ALA A 86 -6.35 -7.09 9.15
CA ALA A 86 -5.00 -6.69 8.72
C ALA A 86 -5.03 -5.43 7.83
N LEU A 87 -5.96 -5.35 6.88
CA LEU A 87 -6.11 -4.16 6.03
C LEU A 87 -6.50 -2.93 6.84
N ARG A 88 -7.43 -3.05 7.78
CA ARG A 88 -7.86 -1.93 8.62
C ARG A 88 -6.74 -1.43 9.52
N ASP A 89 -5.97 -2.33 10.12
CA ASP A 89 -4.84 -1.98 10.99
C ASP A 89 -3.77 -1.20 10.20
N GLU A 90 -3.44 -1.66 8.99
CA GLU A 90 -2.50 -0.98 8.10
C GLU A 90 -3.02 0.39 7.66
N LEU A 91 -4.27 0.48 7.24
CA LEU A 91 -4.86 1.76 6.80
C LEU A 91 -4.97 2.77 7.95
N ALA A 92 -5.21 2.31 9.18
CA ALA A 92 -5.30 3.17 10.36
C ALA A 92 -3.96 3.84 10.71
N VAL A 93 -2.83 3.21 10.38
CA VAL A 93 -1.48 3.79 10.55
C VAL A 93 -1.01 4.58 9.32
N GLY A 94 -1.88 4.77 8.32
CA GLY A 94 -1.60 5.54 7.11
C GLY A 94 -0.93 4.75 5.99
N SER A 95 -0.80 3.43 6.11
CA SER A 95 -0.30 2.59 5.01
C SER A 95 -1.24 2.63 3.82
N ILE A 96 -0.69 2.62 2.61
CA ILE A 96 -1.46 2.47 1.37
C ILE A 96 -1.41 1.00 0.94
N VAL A 97 -2.58 0.44 0.63
CA VAL A 97 -2.69 -0.93 0.10
C VAL A 97 -3.41 -0.90 -1.25
N ASP A 98 -2.63 -1.01 -2.32
CA ASP A 98 -3.13 -1.08 -3.70
C ASP A 98 -3.56 -2.49 -4.08
N VAL A 99 -4.42 -2.58 -5.09
CA VAL A 99 -4.90 -3.84 -5.67
C VAL A 99 -4.58 -3.88 -7.15
N TYR A 100 -3.84 -4.92 -7.52
CA TYR A 100 -3.47 -5.22 -8.90
C TYR A 100 -4.17 -6.50 -9.33
N VAL A 101 -4.68 -6.55 -10.56
CA VAL A 101 -5.41 -7.73 -11.07
C VAL A 101 -4.84 -8.22 -12.39
N ALA A 102 -4.93 -9.53 -12.62
CA ALA A 102 -4.61 -10.17 -13.89
C ALA A 102 -5.69 -11.18 -14.25
N ASN A 103 -5.90 -11.39 -15.55
CA ASN A 103 -6.80 -12.41 -16.07
C ASN A 103 -6.05 -13.26 -17.11
N PRO A 104 -5.15 -14.15 -16.67
CA PRO A 104 -4.45 -15.05 -17.58
C PRO A 104 -5.46 -15.98 -18.27
N PRO A 105 -5.24 -16.33 -19.55
CA PRO A 105 -6.13 -17.24 -20.26
C PRO A 105 -6.09 -18.64 -19.62
N ASP A 106 -7.21 -19.34 -19.70
CA ASP A 106 -7.26 -20.76 -19.38
C ASP A 106 -6.54 -21.57 -20.45
N LEU A 107 -6.02 -22.73 -20.06
CA LEU A 107 -5.37 -23.68 -20.95
C LEU A 107 -6.15 -25.00 -20.99
N GLU A 108 -5.99 -25.75 -22.06
CA GLU A 108 -6.54 -27.09 -22.19
C GLU A 108 -5.41 -28.12 -22.05
N TRP A 109 -5.66 -29.16 -21.25
CA TRP A 109 -4.76 -30.29 -21.08
C TRP A 109 -5.53 -31.60 -21.24
N ASN A 110 -5.37 -32.28 -22.37
CA ASN A 110 -6.06 -33.54 -22.68
C ASN A 110 -7.60 -33.44 -22.52
N GLY A 111 -8.21 -32.36 -23.02
CA GLY A 111 -9.65 -32.10 -22.89
C GLY A 111 -10.09 -31.54 -21.53
N TRP A 112 -9.20 -31.42 -20.55
CA TRP A 112 -9.48 -30.78 -19.28
C TRP A 112 -9.18 -29.29 -19.35
N LYS A 113 -10.12 -28.46 -18.89
CA LYS A 113 -9.87 -27.04 -18.68
C LYS A 113 -9.05 -26.83 -17.42
N VAL A 114 -7.92 -26.14 -17.55
CA VAL A 114 -7.03 -25.78 -16.46
C VAL A 114 -7.05 -24.27 -16.31
N SER A 115 -7.38 -23.81 -15.11
CA SER A 115 -7.50 -22.37 -14.85
C SER A 115 -6.14 -21.69 -14.88
N GLY A 116 -5.99 -20.71 -15.77
CA GLY A 116 -4.79 -19.85 -15.80
C GLY A 116 -4.65 -19.06 -14.50
N ALA A 117 -5.79 -18.62 -13.93
CA ALA A 117 -5.82 -17.81 -12.73
C ALA A 117 -5.38 -18.59 -11.48
N GLU A 118 -5.93 -19.79 -11.27
CA GLU A 118 -5.53 -20.64 -10.14
C GLU A 118 -4.07 -21.11 -10.28
N GLY A 119 -3.64 -21.42 -11.51
CA GLY A 119 -2.25 -21.77 -11.80
C GLY A 119 -1.28 -20.63 -11.45
N LEU A 120 -1.61 -19.40 -11.84
CA LEU A 120 -0.81 -18.21 -11.55
C LEU A 120 -0.78 -17.89 -10.05
N GLU A 121 -1.91 -17.94 -9.35
CA GLU A 121 -1.95 -17.74 -7.90
C GLU A 121 -1.05 -18.75 -7.17
N ALA A 122 -1.19 -20.03 -7.49
CA ALA A 122 -0.40 -21.08 -6.87
C ALA A 122 1.10 -20.94 -7.18
N ALA A 123 1.46 -20.52 -8.40
CA ALA A 123 2.85 -20.23 -8.76
C ALA A 123 3.41 -19.06 -7.92
N ILE A 124 2.67 -17.97 -7.77
CA ILE A 124 3.10 -16.82 -6.98
C ILE A 124 3.27 -17.19 -5.49
N ILE A 125 2.33 -17.94 -4.90
CA ILE A 125 2.41 -18.39 -3.50
C ILE A 125 3.65 -19.27 -3.24
N ARG A 126 4.03 -20.11 -4.20
CA ARG A 126 5.20 -21.00 -4.11
C ARG A 126 6.52 -20.25 -4.29
N SER A 127 6.55 -19.27 -5.17
CA SER A 127 7.80 -18.59 -5.57
C SER A 127 8.17 -17.39 -4.72
N PHE A 128 7.21 -16.76 -4.04
CA PHE A 128 7.44 -15.48 -3.35
C PHE A 128 6.96 -15.47 -1.91
N ARG A 129 7.64 -14.70 -1.07
CA ARG A 129 7.20 -14.39 0.30
C ARG A 129 6.00 -13.45 0.26
N LEU A 130 4.87 -13.92 0.82
CA LEU A 130 3.61 -13.20 0.88
C LEU A 130 3.08 -13.22 2.32
N PRO A 131 3.38 -12.19 3.14
CA PRO A 131 3.12 -12.19 4.57
C PRO A 131 1.67 -12.51 4.99
N TRP A 132 0.68 -12.23 4.13
CA TRP A 132 -0.72 -12.45 4.44
C TRP A 132 -1.31 -13.74 3.85
N ASN A 133 -0.57 -14.48 3.04
CA ASN A 133 -0.97 -15.83 2.60
C ASN A 133 -0.59 -16.86 3.66
N ARG A 134 -1.58 -17.62 4.15
CA ARG A 134 -1.29 -18.78 5.00
C ARG A 134 -0.84 -19.92 4.11
N ARG A 135 0.40 -20.39 4.31
CA ARG A 135 0.84 -21.67 3.77
C ARG A 135 0.41 -22.76 4.73
N GLY A 136 -0.14 -23.85 4.21
CA GLY A 136 -0.32 -25.06 5.01
C GLY A 136 1.05 -25.45 5.57
N THR A 137 1.15 -25.56 6.89
CA THR A 137 2.32 -26.17 7.52
C THR A 137 2.38 -27.61 7.05
N ILE A 138 3.40 -27.98 6.26
CA ILE A 138 3.91 -29.35 6.33
C ILE A 138 4.32 -29.54 7.80
N PRO A 139 3.88 -30.62 8.50
CA PRO A 139 4.24 -30.83 9.90
C PRO A 139 5.77 -30.86 10.01
N THR A 140 6.36 -29.75 10.46
CA THR A 140 7.77 -29.67 10.75
C THR A 140 7.93 -30.40 12.07
N GLN A 141 8.67 -31.51 12.04
CA GLN A 141 8.99 -32.30 13.22
C GLN A 141 9.49 -31.40 14.35
N MET A 142 9.07 -31.78 15.56
CA MET A 142 9.36 -31.12 16.81
C MET A 142 10.84 -30.79 16.97
N SER A 143 11.14 -29.51 17.19
CA SER A 143 12.25 -29.13 18.06
C SER A 143 11.70 -28.16 19.10
N SER A 144 11.52 -28.72 20.30
CA SER A 144 11.16 -28.06 21.53
C SER A 144 12.42 -27.53 22.22
N ALA A 145 12.39 -26.27 22.67
CA ALA A 145 13.02 -25.74 23.89
C ALA A 145 12.91 -24.21 23.87
N LEU A 146 12.10 -23.60 24.76
CA LEU A 146 12.52 -22.93 26.02
C LEU A 146 13.11 -21.52 25.72
N THR A 147 12.66 -20.37 26.26
CA THR A 147 12.33 -19.94 27.63
C THR A 147 11.68 -18.54 27.53
N GLY A 148 10.66 -18.16 28.32
CA GLY A 148 10.83 -17.46 29.61
C GLY A 148 10.50 -15.94 29.51
N ARG A 149 9.61 -15.44 30.38
CA ARG A 149 9.16 -14.03 30.56
C ARG A 149 8.94 -13.83 32.09
N PRO A 150 8.77 -12.62 32.68
CA PRO A 150 9.38 -11.27 32.59
C PRO A 150 9.99 -10.87 33.99
N PRO A 151 10.13 -9.59 34.44
CA PRO A 151 9.01 -8.67 34.76
C PRO A 151 9.24 -7.16 34.44
N THR A 152 8.13 -6.43 34.67
CA THR A 152 7.80 -5.00 34.65
C THR A 152 8.71 -4.05 35.43
N ASN A 153 8.79 -2.77 35.02
CA ASN A 153 8.49 -1.63 35.90
C ASN A 153 8.22 -0.31 35.14
N SER A 154 7.83 0.71 35.92
CA SER A 154 6.91 1.80 35.62
C SER A 154 7.57 3.19 35.45
N ALA A 155 6.77 4.13 34.92
CA ALA A 155 6.67 5.55 35.26
C ALA A 155 7.53 6.65 34.56
N GLU A 156 6.77 7.70 34.18
CA GLU A 156 7.02 9.16 34.21
C GLU A 156 7.79 9.93 33.09
N SER A 157 7.00 10.74 32.36
CA SER A 157 7.02 12.23 32.29
C SER A 157 8.31 12.99 31.94
N ALA A 158 8.29 13.74 30.83
CA ALA A 158 8.25 15.23 30.79
C ALA A 158 8.84 15.79 29.47
N ALA A 159 8.16 16.79 28.91
CA ALA A 159 8.67 17.68 27.86
C ALA A 159 9.79 18.60 28.39
N PRO A 160 10.54 19.32 27.54
CA PRO A 160 10.03 20.63 27.13
C PRO A 160 10.35 21.07 25.69
N SER A 161 9.54 22.05 25.31
CA SER A 161 9.52 23.00 24.21
C SER A 161 10.84 23.70 23.84
N GLY A 162 10.99 24.00 22.54
CA GLY A 162 11.92 24.98 22.00
C GLY A 162 11.32 25.64 20.75
N SER A 163 10.84 26.86 20.92
CA SER A 163 10.25 27.76 19.93
C SER A 163 11.25 28.30 18.90
N ALA A 164 10.84 28.52 17.66
CA ALA A 164 11.46 29.51 16.77
C ALA A 164 10.39 30.21 15.91
N VAL A 165 10.60 31.51 15.76
CA VAL A 165 9.67 32.60 15.47
C VAL A 165 9.22 32.62 14.00
N PRO A 166 7.97 33.03 13.68
CA PRO A 166 7.48 33.14 12.32
C PRO A 166 7.77 34.53 11.74
N ASP A 167 8.32 34.61 10.53
CA ASP A 167 8.19 35.80 9.72
C ASP A 167 8.06 35.45 8.23
N GLN A 168 7.22 36.23 7.56
CA GLN A 168 6.99 36.35 6.12
C GLN A 168 5.98 35.38 5.49
N ARG A 169 4.71 35.81 5.48
CA ARG A 169 3.58 35.43 4.60
C ARG A 169 3.77 34.11 3.85
N THR A 170 3.80 33.01 4.58
CA THR A 170 3.88 31.66 4.01
C THR A 170 2.57 31.40 3.29
N THR A 171 2.61 31.36 1.95
CA THR A 171 1.42 30.98 1.20
C THR A 171 1.07 29.53 1.53
N THR A 172 -0.20 29.13 1.38
CA THR A 172 -0.61 27.74 1.58
C THR A 172 0.27 26.77 0.78
N ALA A 173 0.71 27.20 -0.42
CA ALA A 173 1.61 26.43 -1.27
C ALA A 173 3.03 26.27 -0.71
N ASP A 174 3.58 27.27 -0.02
CA ASP A 174 4.90 27.15 0.60
C ASP A 174 4.84 26.19 1.81
N ARG A 175 3.79 26.26 2.63
CA ARG A 175 3.56 25.27 3.72
C ARG A 175 3.48 23.83 3.23
N ILE A 176 2.90 23.61 2.05
CA ILE A 176 2.82 22.29 1.42
C ILE A 176 4.21 21.79 1.01
N ARG A 177 5.06 22.65 0.48
CA ARG A 177 6.43 22.29 0.06
C ARG A 177 7.32 21.97 1.27
N ASP A 178 7.27 22.81 2.30
CA ASP A 178 8.05 22.59 3.52
C ASP A 178 7.65 21.29 4.24
N TYR A 179 6.35 20.97 4.21
CA TYR A 179 5.86 19.70 4.75
C TYR A 179 6.30 18.50 3.90
N ALA A 180 6.24 18.61 2.57
CA ALA A 180 6.70 17.57 1.67
C ALA A 180 8.20 17.25 1.88
N GLU A 181 9.02 18.29 2.06
CA GLU A 181 10.45 18.16 2.31
C GLU A 181 10.76 17.51 3.65
N SER A 182 10.21 18.05 4.74
CA SER A 182 10.50 17.57 6.09
C SER A 182 9.99 16.15 6.35
N ARG A 183 8.86 15.76 5.75
CA ARG A 183 8.22 14.48 6.04
C ARG A 183 8.56 13.37 5.07
N PHE A 184 8.78 13.68 3.79
CA PHE A 184 8.97 12.68 2.75
C PHE A 184 10.39 12.70 2.19
N PHE A 185 10.84 13.85 1.68
CA PHE A 185 12.13 13.92 0.98
C PHE A 185 13.32 13.77 1.94
N GLY A 186 13.33 14.45 3.09
CA GLY A 186 14.40 14.36 4.09
C GLY A 186 14.62 12.92 4.58
N PRO A 187 13.60 12.26 5.15
CA PRO A 187 13.73 10.87 5.61
C PRO A 187 14.06 9.89 4.49
N ALA A 188 13.61 10.15 3.25
CA ALA A 188 13.93 9.30 2.11
C ALA A 188 15.40 9.44 1.67
N ARG A 189 15.97 10.65 1.72
CA ARG A 189 17.41 10.88 1.50
C ARG A 189 18.25 10.18 2.55
N ASP A 190 17.90 10.36 3.82
CA ASP A 190 18.62 9.73 4.94
C ASP A 190 18.54 8.20 4.86
N ALA A 191 17.43 7.66 4.33
CA ALA A 191 17.24 6.24 4.09
C ALA A 191 17.84 5.72 2.77
N GLY A 192 18.49 6.57 1.96
CA GLY A 192 19.10 6.19 0.68
C GLY A 192 18.08 5.73 -0.39
N ARG A 193 16.83 6.19 -0.32
CA ARG A 193 15.80 5.89 -1.32
C ARG A 193 15.95 6.86 -2.48
N SER A 194 15.94 6.35 -3.71
CA SER A 194 15.94 7.19 -4.93
C SER A 194 14.53 7.64 -5.34
N ILE A 195 13.49 6.99 -4.83
CA ILE A 195 12.10 7.23 -5.23
C ILE A 195 11.23 7.49 -3.99
N VAL A 196 10.40 8.53 -4.07
CA VAL A 196 9.48 8.96 -3.02
C VAL A 196 8.10 9.17 -3.60
N GLU A 197 7.12 8.53 -3.00
CA GLU A 197 5.72 8.72 -3.34
C GLU A 197 5.03 9.61 -2.31
N ILE A 198 4.36 10.66 -2.79
CA ILE A 198 3.66 11.64 -1.96
C ILE A 198 2.20 11.67 -2.36
N SER A 199 1.31 11.43 -1.39
CA SER A 199 -0.14 11.55 -1.60
C SER A 199 -0.63 12.98 -1.32
N ALA A 200 -1.46 13.51 -2.21
CA ALA A 200 -2.14 14.77 -1.99
C ALA A 200 -3.08 14.74 -0.77
N ARG A 201 -3.61 13.56 -0.41
CA ARG A 201 -4.41 13.37 0.81
C ARG A 201 -3.59 13.50 2.07
N GLU A 202 -2.44 12.83 2.12
CA GLU A 202 -1.59 12.82 3.31
C GLU A 202 -1.13 14.23 3.68
N ILE A 203 -0.74 15.04 2.68
CA ILE A 203 -0.39 16.44 2.87
C ILE A 203 -1.61 17.27 3.31
N HIS A 204 -2.77 17.05 2.69
CA HIS A 204 -4.00 17.77 3.02
C HIS A 204 -4.43 17.52 4.47
N ASP A 205 -4.44 16.25 4.88
CA ASP A 205 -4.88 15.81 6.20
C ASP A 205 -3.87 16.22 7.28
N ALA A 206 -2.58 16.09 7.01
CA ALA A 206 -1.53 16.49 7.95
C ALA A 206 -1.45 18.00 8.17
N LEU A 207 -1.71 18.81 7.14
CA LEU A 207 -1.76 20.27 7.26
C LEU A 207 -3.13 20.79 7.72
N GLY A 208 -4.11 19.90 7.94
CA GLY A 208 -5.47 20.24 8.37
C GLY A 208 -6.16 21.23 7.43
N LEU A 209 -5.80 21.22 6.15
CA LEU A 209 -6.35 22.16 5.17
C LEU A 209 -7.81 21.81 4.90
N ARG A 210 -8.65 22.81 4.62
CA ARG A 210 -10.07 22.60 4.30
C ARG A 210 -10.31 22.96 2.84
N ASN A 211 -10.85 22.02 2.06
CA ASN A 211 -11.15 22.19 0.62
C ASN A 211 -9.96 22.67 -0.23
N ALA A 212 -8.73 22.28 0.14
CA ALA A 212 -7.50 22.79 -0.49
C ALA A 212 -6.83 21.79 -1.46
N PHE A 213 -7.49 20.71 -1.86
CA PHE A 213 -6.94 19.72 -2.80
C PHE A 213 -6.40 20.32 -4.11
N PRO A 214 -7.07 21.32 -4.74
CA PRO A 214 -6.50 21.99 -5.92
C PRO A 214 -5.17 22.69 -5.60
N SER A 215 -5.08 23.38 -4.45
CA SER A 215 -3.85 24.06 -4.01
C SER A 215 -2.72 23.08 -3.71
N VAL A 216 -3.03 21.92 -3.12
CA VAL A 216 -2.08 20.83 -2.88
C VAL A 216 -1.58 20.24 -4.20
N CYS A 217 -2.48 19.93 -5.12
CA CYS A 217 -2.10 19.40 -6.43
C CYS A 217 -1.26 20.41 -7.23
N GLN A 218 -1.59 21.70 -7.18
CA GLN A 218 -0.82 22.74 -7.86
C GLN A 218 0.56 22.94 -7.23
N ALA A 219 0.68 22.82 -5.90
CA ALA A 219 1.97 22.95 -5.21
C ALA A 219 2.90 21.76 -5.52
N LEU A 220 2.36 20.54 -5.59
CA LEU A 220 3.10 19.32 -5.91
C LEU A 220 3.43 19.21 -7.42
N SER A 221 2.50 19.54 -8.31
CA SER A 221 2.80 19.52 -9.75
C SER A 221 3.66 20.69 -10.25
N GLY A 222 3.90 21.71 -9.40
CA GLY A 222 4.61 22.92 -9.78
C GLY A 222 6.13 22.78 -9.78
N ARG A 223 6.81 23.46 -10.71
CA ARG A 223 8.29 23.46 -10.82
C ARG A 223 9.02 23.88 -9.54
N LYS A 224 8.39 24.74 -8.72
CA LYS A 224 8.99 25.27 -7.49
C LYS A 224 9.32 24.18 -6.45
N ILE A 225 8.56 23.08 -6.37
CA ILE A 225 8.89 21.97 -5.46
C ILE A 225 10.08 21.14 -5.98
N ALA A 226 10.15 20.96 -7.31
CA ALA A 226 11.25 20.25 -7.95
C ALA A 226 12.59 20.97 -7.75
N GLU A 227 12.59 22.30 -7.87
CA GLU A 227 13.77 23.14 -7.66
C GLU A 227 14.18 23.24 -6.19
N LEU A 228 13.23 23.53 -5.28
CA LEU A 228 13.52 23.70 -3.85
C LEU A 228 13.99 22.39 -3.22
N CYS A 229 13.25 21.30 -3.47
CA CYS A 229 13.54 20.02 -2.84
C CYS A 229 14.54 19.18 -3.65
N ARG A 230 15.08 19.67 -4.78
CA ARG A 230 15.93 18.91 -5.74
C ARG A 230 15.37 17.52 -6.05
N VAL A 231 14.14 17.51 -6.55
CA VAL A 231 13.43 16.28 -6.91
C VAL A 231 12.87 16.38 -8.32
N ASN A 232 12.78 15.26 -9.03
CA ASN A 232 12.18 15.21 -10.34
C ASN A 232 10.83 14.51 -10.28
N LEU A 233 9.76 15.19 -10.69
CA LEU A 233 8.44 14.59 -10.76
C LEU A 233 8.40 13.59 -11.93
N THR A 234 8.48 12.31 -11.61
CA THR A 234 8.52 11.24 -12.62
C THR A 234 7.12 10.89 -13.10
N ARG A 235 6.16 10.82 -12.18
CA ARG A 235 4.81 10.35 -12.51
C ARG A 235 3.74 10.98 -11.61
N ARG A 236 2.63 11.38 -12.22
CA ARG A 236 1.38 11.70 -11.51
C ARG A 236 0.42 10.53 -11.66
N ILE A 237 -0.12 10.05 -10.55
CA ILE A 237 -1.09 8.95 -10.50
C ILE A 237 -2.43 9.52 -10.05
N GLY A 238 -3.47 9.37 -10.89
CA GLY A 238 -4.83 9.83 -10.59
C GLY A 238 -5.26 11.12 -11.32
N PRO A 239 -6.54 11.49 -11.17
CA PRO A 239 -7.13 12.68 -11.80
C PRO A 239 -6.62 13.96 -11.14
N SER A 240 -6.41 15.02 -11.93
CA SER A 240 -5.97 16.33 -11.44
C SER A 240 -6.94 16.92 -10.41
N ASN A 241 -6.39 17.52 -9.33
CA ASN A 241 -7.13 18.18 -8.24
C ASN A 241 -7.96 17.28 -7.33
N SER A 242 -7.66 15.98 -7.27
CA SER A 242 -8.37 15.03 -6.42
C SER A 242 -7.59 14.67 -5.16
N SER A 243 -8.31 14.30 -4.10
CA SER A 243 -7.75 13.65 -2.90
C SER A 243 -7.12 12.28 -3.18
N THR A 244 -7.29 11.74 -4.38
CA THR A 244 -6.70 10.49 -4.85
C THR A 244 -5.44 10.70 -5.69
N THR A 245 -4.96 11.94 -5.85
CA THR A 245 -3.76 12.23 -6.64
C THR A 245 -2.50 11.89 -5.84
N ALA A 246 -1.62 11.09 -6.41
CA ALA A 246 -0.28 10.83 -5.88
C ALA A 246 0.79 11.29 -6.88
N TYR A 247 1.93 11.71 -6.35
CA TYR A 247 3.07 12.21 -7.10
C TYR A 247 4.29 11.37 -6.74
N VAL A 248 4.87 10.73 -7.74
CA VAL A 248 6.10 9.96 -7.60
C VAL A 248 7.25 10.84 -8.04
N TYR A 249 8.15 11.09 -7.10
CA TYR A 249 9.36 11.85 -7.30
C TYR A 249 10.58 10.96 -7.26
N GLU A 250 11.52 11.26 -8.12
CA GLU A 250 12.90 10.77 -8.02
C GLU A 250 13.73 11.84 -7.30
N LEU A 251 14.50 11.43 -6.30
CA LEU A 251 15.41 12.32 -5.58
C LEU A 251 16.67 12.51 -6.43
N LEU A 252 17.01 13.78 -6.72
CA LEU A 252 18.28 14.12 -7.36
C LEU A 252 19.33 14.34 -6.26
N GLU A 253 20.55 13.84 -6.50
CA GLU A 253 21.74 14.08 -5.66
C GLU A 253 22.17 15.56 -5.67
#